data_AF-A0A831WVV3-F1
#
_entry.id   AF-A0A831WVV3-F1
#
_cell.length_a   1.000
_cell.length_b   1.000
_cell.length_c   1.000
_cell.angle_alpha   90.00
_cell.angle_beta   90.00
_cell.angle_gamma   90.00
#
_symmetry.space_group_name_H-M   'P 1'
#
loop_
_entity.id
_entity.type
_entity.pdbx_description
1 polymer ?
#
loop_
_entity_poly.entity_id
_entity_poly.type
_entity_poly.pdbx_seq_one_letter_code
_entity_poly.pdbx_strand_id
1 'polypeptide(L)'
;MNIPIDLPFLSELLGIPESIPLSTREMELRLQVFIDERGTCSPRMKDFISSLGNCFRLIGVRVLSEQEARPENGRFKPGVVIIAPGHYEDEDLAINSVSTLYNNIIVGIHDEPARLTPGSGPQEKLDAIVSRLAWDMVHISIYLDADSWTICTMNGGVVTLKGASPRPSDIRDTLVPKLTAQVVPPKSSDLELLPGTFPSEPEGFTQIAAEFRECARLWSDNDYLLTHTSRESLTYRSPLYQKIVARYLDQRSGMSYGFFAHQTPTATRPAEPVEHPGACRRNGYRVPVRIRGSWYLVEPAPVTVVTTRSGCRKTDIDPSSDLLSITLDRGRITLRTPATSEESHPVRPSFDTLTILAHALGNAFAASLLQTIRPSWNFARSLEEHGASMTHWHGYPDDIPEFDGYFVHGQNNPPVSCSTPQSAVYSFLGKFDALEQALAANIPYQGDIHIEPNHGTNIIGSLSLSTTAARINRKSVELH
;
A
#
# COMPACT_ATOMS: atom_id res chain seq x y z
N MET A 1 -0.74 19.47 10.01
CA MET A 1 -0.63 18.26 10.85
C MET A 1 0.51 18.49 11.83
N ASN A 2 0.25 18.45 13.14
CA ASN A 2 1.35 18.31 14.09
C ASN A 2 1.80 16.85 14.00
N ILE A 3 2.92 16.60 13.34
CA ILE A 3 3.42 15.23 13.16
C ILE A 3 3.89 14.77 14.55
N PRO A 4 3.40 13.63 15.09
CA PRO A 4 3.75 13.19 16.44
C PRO A 4 5.22 12.77 16.54
N ILE A 5 5.88 12.48 15.41
CA ILE A 5 7.27 12.03 15.30
C ILE A 5 7.92 12.72 14.10
N ASP A 6 9.12 13.26 14.27
CA ASP A 6 9.82 13.94 13.18
C ASP A 6 10.27 12.97 12.07
N LEU A 7 10.31 13.46 10.83
CA LEU A 7 10.61 12.68 9.63
C LEU A 7 11.97 11.93 9.65
N PRO A 8 13.07 12.48 10.23
CA PRO A 8 14.32 11.73 10.34
C PRO A 8 14.19 10.46 11.20
N PHE A 9 13.38 10.49 12.26
CA PHE A 9 13.11 9.28 13.05
C PHE A 9 12.26 8.28 12.28
N LEU A 10 11.25 8.75 11.53
CA LEU A 10 10.44 7.87 10.66
C LEU A 10 11.31 7.19 9.59
N SER A 11 12.24 7.95 9.00
CA SER A 11 13.20 7.44 8.03
C SER A 11 14.05 6.31 8.60
N GLU A 12 14.62 6.51 9.79
CA GLU A 12 15.44 5.50 10.47
C GLU A 12 14.63 4.28 10.92
N LEU A 13 13.42 4.49 11.45
CA LEU A 13 12.55 3.42 11.92
C LEU A 13 12.08 2.49 10.79
N LEU A 14 11.66 3.08 9.67
CA LEU A 14 11.03 2.35 8.56
C LEU A 14 12.00 2.03 7.42
N GLY A 15 13.23 2.56 7.43
CA GLY A 15 14.19 2.36 6.35
C GLY A 15 13.81 3.08 5.06
N ILE A 16 13.16 4.25 5.18
CA ILE A 16 12.61 5.02 4.06
C ILE A 16 13.38 6.34 3.85
N PRO A 17 13.42 6.94 2.65
CA PRO A 17 14.10 8.22 2.45
C PRO A 17 13.56 9.38 3.31
N GLU A 18 14.44 10.17 3.93
CA GLU A 18 14.07 11.38 4.70
C GLU A 18 13.35 12.46 3.87
N SER A 19 13.42 12.37 2.56
CA SER A 19 12.83 13.37 1.66
C SER A 19 11.46 12.97 1.11
N ILE A 20 10.79 11.94 1.63
CA ILE A 20 9.48 11.52 1.10
C ILE A 20 8.44 12.65 1.27
N PRO A 21 7.71 13.04 0.22
CA PRO A 21 6.60 13.99 0.34
C PRO A 21 5.40 13.31 1.01
N LEU A 22 4.86 13.94 2.06
CA LEU A 22 3.76 13.39 2.85
C LEU A 22 2.46 14.20 2.71
N SER A 23 2.53 15.42 2.20
CA SER A 23 1.35 16.22 1.87
C SER A 23 1.16 16.32 0.37
N THR A 24 -0.10 16.45 -0.07
CA THR A 24 -0.42 16.73 -1.49
C THR A 24 0.34 17.94 -2.01
N ARG A 25 0.53 18.98 -1.18
CA ARG A 25 1.27 20.18 -1.57
C ARG A 25 2.75 19.90 -1.86
N GLU A 26 3.41 19.09 -1.04
CA GLU A 26 4.80 18.68 -1.30
C GLU A 26 4.91 17.80 -2.55
N MET A 27 3.89 16.97 -2.79
CA MET A 27 3.80 16.13 -3.99
C MET A 27 3.67 17.00 -5.26
N GLU A 28 2.77 17.99 -5.25
CA GLU A 28 2.61 18.97 -6.35
C GLU A 28 3.94 19.65 -6.72
N LEU A 29 4.68 20.13 -5.71
CA LEU A 29 5.93 20.88 -5.91
C LEU A 29 7.06 20.02 -6.51
N ARG A 30 7.00 18.71 -6.32
CA ARG A 30 8.04 17.76 -6.78
C ARG A 30 7.66 17.09 -8.08
N LEU A 31 6.38 16.98 -8.39
CA LEU A 31 5.88 16.29 -9.55
C LEU A 31 6.31 17.01 -10.84
N GLN A 32 6.90 16.24 -11.74
CA GLN A 32 7.28 16.66 -13.09
C GLN A 32 6.56 15.76 -14.09
N VAL A 33 5.83 16.37 -15.02
CA VAL A 33 4.99 15.65 -15.98
C VAL A 33 5.42 16.04 -17.39
N PHE A 34 5.52 15.05 -18.27
CA PHE A 34 5.64 15.22 -19.70
C PHE A 34 4.41 14.60 -20.38
N ILE A 35 3.82 15.31 -21.34
CA ILE A 35 2.70 14.82 -22.14
C ILE A 35 3.26 14.46 -23.52
N ASP A 36 3.18 13.19 -23.87
CA ASP A 36 3.68 12.64 -25.13
C ASP A 36 2.60 12.77 -26.22
N GLU A 37 2.79 13.72 -27.14
CA GLU A 37 1.79 14.02 -28.18
C GLU A 37 1.90 13.11 -29.43
N ARG A 38 2.82 12.13 -29.43
CA ARG A 38 3.05 11.25 -30.58
C ARG A 38 1.94 10.21 -30.80
N GLY A 39 1.17 9.90 -29.75
CA GLY A 39 0.11 8.91 -29.81
C GLY A 39 -1.06 9.34 -30.68
N THR A 40 -1.70 8.38 -31.35
CA THR A 40 -2.90 8.66 -32.15
C THR A 40 -4.09 8.93 -31.22
N CYS A 41 -4.56 10.17 -31.20
CA CYS A 41 -5.61 10.65 -30.30
C CYS A 41 -6.87 11.12 -31.05
N SER A 42 -8.04 10.81 -30.50
CA SER A 42 -9.32 11.37 -30.94
C SER A 42 -9.46 12.86 -30.56
N PRO A 43 -10.45 13.59 -31.12
CA PRO A 43 -10.75 14.96 -30.70
C PRO A 43 -11.06 15.09 -29.20
N ARG A 44 -11.93 14.21 -28.66
CA ARG A 44 -12.30 14.20 -27.23
C ARG A 44 -11.07 14.04 -26.34
N MET A 45 -10.18 13.13 -26.71
CA MET A 45 -8.94 12.88 -25.99
C MET A 45 -7.99 14.08 -26.04
N LYS A 46 -7.85 14.74 -27.19
CA LYS A 46 -7.04 15.98 -27.31
C LYS A 46 -7.55 17.09 -26.39
N ASP A 47 -8.86 17.28 -26.34
CA ASP A 47 -9.48 18.25 -25.43
C ASP A 47 -9.22 17.90 -23.96
N PHE A 48 -9.36 16.63 -23.61
CA PHE A 48 -9.06 16.13 -22.26
C PHE A 48 -7.59 16.37 -21.86
N ILE A 49 -6.64 16.04 -22.75
CA ILE A 49 -5.20 16.23 -22.51
C ILE A 49 -4.84 17.70 -22.34
N SER A 50 -5.42 18.57 -23.18
CA SER A 50 -5.24 20.02 -23.07
C SER A 50 -5.74 20.53 -21.71
N SER A 51 -6.92 20.10 -21.29
CA SER A 51 -7.48 20.44 -19.96
C SER A 51 -6.62 19.88 -18.82
N LEU A 52 -6.13 18.64 -18.94
CA LEU A 52 -5.25 18.01 -17.96
C LEU A 52 -3.94 18.78 -17.79
N GLY A 53 -3.27 19.13 -18.90
CA GLY A 53 -2.06 19.95 -18.89
C GLY A 53 -2.27 21.32 -18.26
N ASN A 54 -3.40 21.97 -18.55
CA ASN A 54 -3.77 23.23 -17.91
C ASN A 54 -4.01 23.08 -16.41
N CYS A 55 -4.71 22.02 -15.98
CA CYS A 55 -4.92 21.74 -14.56
C CYS A 55 -3.61 21.55 -13.82
N PHE A 56 -2.66 20.79 -14.38
CA PHE A 56 -1.33 20.63 -13.79
C PHE A 56 -0.63 21.98 -13.58
N ARG A 57 -0.60 22.83 -14.62
CA ARG A 57 0.01 24.17 -14.51
C ARG A 57 -0.68 25.03 -13.44
N LEU A 58 -2.02 25.01 -13.39
CA LEU A 58 -2.80 25.80 -12.43
C LEU A 58 -2.54 25.40 -10.97
N ILE A 59 -2.31 24.11 -10.69
CA ILE A 59 -1.99 23.63 -9.34
C ILE A 59 -0.49 23.73 -9.01
N GLY A 60 0.35 24.18 -9.96
CA GLY A 60 1.78 24.40 -9.77
C GLY A 60 2.66 23.18 -10.04
N VAL A 61 2.14 22.14 -10.69
CA VAL A 61 2.92 21.00 -11.19
C VAL A 61 3.72 21.43 -12.42
N ARG A 62 4.97 20.99 -12.51
CA ARG A 62 5.85 21.35 -13.62
C ARG A 62 5.56 20.45 -14.83
N VAL A 63 4.97 21.04 -15.88
CA VAL A 63 4.80 20.40 -17.19
C VAL A 63 6.03 20.69 -18.05
N LEU A 64 6.77 19.65 -18.43
CA LEU A 64 8.04 19.74 -19.15
C LEU A 64 7.84 19.80 -20.66
N SER A 65 8.77 20.47 -21.34
CA SER A 65 8.97 20.31 -22.79
C SER A 65 9.68 18.99 -23.12
N GLU A 66 9.66 18.59 -24.40
CA GLU A 66 10.33 17.36 -24.85
C GLU A 66 11.84 17.38 -24.54
N GLN A 67 12.53 18.51 -24.77
CA GLN A 67 13.96 18.65 -24.51
C GLN A 67 14.31 18.52 -23.02
N GLU A 68 13.42 19.01 -22.13
CA GLU A 68 13.60 18.88 -20.69
C GLU A 68 13.31 17.47 -20.18
N ALA A 69 12.32 16.80 -20.76
CA ALA A 69 11.92 15.46 -20.38
C ALA A 69 12.87 14.39 -20.93
N ARG A 70 13.38 14.60 -22.15
CA ARG A 70 14.20 13.67 -22.92
C ARG A 70 15.45 14.39 -23.46
N PRO A 71 16.56 14.39 -22.70
CA PRO A 71 17.84 14.90 -23.20
C PRO A 71 18.33 14.11 -24.42
N GLU A 72 19.37 14.59 -25.10
CA GLU A 72 19.86 14.12 -26.42
C GLU A 72 20.12 12.60 -26.54
N ASN A 73 20.23 11.88 -25.42
CA ASN A 73 20.35 10.43 -25.39
C ASN A 73 19.06 9.66 -25.76
N GLY A 74 17.95 10.37 -26.02
CA GLY A 74 16.68 9.78 -26.42
C GLY A 74 15.91 9.06 -25.31
N ARG A 75 16.35 9.17 -24.05
CA ARG A 75 15.68 8.54 -22.90
C ARG A 75 15.07 9.57 -21.97
N PHE A 76 13.92 9.25 -21.37
CA PHE A 76 13.30 10.08 -20.36
C PHE A 76 14.17 10.18 -19.10
N LYS A 77 14.24 11.38 -18.53
CA LYS A 77 14.92 11.63 -17.26
C LYS A 77 14.23 10.86 -16.12
N PRO A 78 14.99 10.23 -15.20
CA PRO A 78 14.40 9.65 -13.99
C PRO A 78 13.60 10.67 -13.17
N GLY A 79 12.46 10.26 -12.65
CA GLY A 79 11.55 11.08 -11.84
C GLY A 79 10.49 11.84 -12.66
N VAL A 80 10.51 11.75 -14.00
CA VAL A 80 9.48 12.34 -14.86
C VAL A 80 8.32 11.36 -15.05
N VAL A 81 7.11 11.82 -14.81
CA VAL A 81 5.88 11.10 -15.15
C VAL A 81 5.55 11.34 -16.62
N ILE A 82 5.29 10.27 -17.36
CA ILE A 82 4.98 10.32 -18.79
C ILE A 82 3.49 10.05 -18.99
N ILE A 83 2.76 11.01 -19.54
CA ILE A 83 1.39 10.83 -19.99
C ILE A 83 1.44 10.42 -21.46
N ALA A 84 1.07 9.18 -21.76
CA ALA A 84 1.08 8.57 -23.09
C ALA A 84 -0.36 8.31 -23.57
N PRO A 85 -1.04 9.32 -24.11
CA PRO A 85 -2.42 9.20 -24.56
C PRO A 85 -2.56 8.47 -25.90
N GLY A 86 -3.66 7.76 -26.07
CA GLY A 86 -4.05 7.19 -27.35
C GLY A 86 -3.33 5.89 -27.68
N HIS A 87 -3.14 5.63 -28.97
CA HIS A 87 -2.49 4.42 -29.46
C HIS A 87 -1.06 4.67 -29.92
N TYR A 88 -0.18 3.74 -29.56
CA TYR A 88 1.22 3.69 -29.95
C TYR A 88 1.53 2.34 -30.59
N GLU A 89 2.32 2.39 -31.66
CA GLU A 89 3.04 1.24 -32.19
C GLU A 89 4.11 0.79 -31.18
N ASP A 90 4.50 -0.48 -31.27
CA ASP A 90 5.40 -1.10 -30.30
C ASP A 90 6.70 -0.31 -30.11
N GLU A 91 7.31 0.18 -31.18
CA GLU A 91 8.57 0.91 -31.15
C GLU A 91 8.49 2.31 -30.53
N ASP A 92 7.30 2.90 -30.48
CA ASP A 92 7.05 4.23 -29.92
C ASP A 92 6.58 4.23 -28.46
N LEU A 93 6.28 3.05 -27.88
CA LEU A 93 5.86 2.93 -26.50
C LEU A 93 6.84 3.62 -25.55
N ALA A 94 6.33 4.44 -24.63
CA ALA A 94 7.13 5.19 -23.66
C ALA A 94 8.08 4.29 -22.84
N ILE A 95 7.68 3.05 -22.60
CA ILE A 95 8.48 2.03 -21.91
C ILE A 95 9.85 1.77 -22.55
N ASN A 96 9.95 1.93 -23.87
CA ASN A 96 11.19 1.70 -24.62
C ASN A 96 12.16 2.89 -24.48
N SER A 97 11.66 4.02 -23.99
CA SER A 97 12.41 5.25 -23.80
C SER A 97 12.77 5.53 -22.33
N VAL A 98 12.51 4.59 -21.40
CA VAL A 98 12.91 4.74 -19.97
C VAL A 98 14.11 3.86 -19.64
N SER A 99 14.98 4.34 -18.73
CA SER A 99 16.13 3.56 -18.26
C SER A 99 15.76 2.50 -17.23
N THR A 100 14.68 2.72 -16.47
CA THR A 100 14.16 1.82 -15.46
C THR A 100 12.68 2.08 -15.25
N LEU A 101 11.95 1.04 -14.88
CA LEU A 101 10.52 1.12 -14.59
C LEU A 101 10.23 1.70 -13.20
N TYR A 102 11.22 1.72 -12.31
CA TYR A 102 11.03 2.12 -10.91
C TYR A 102 11.16 3.63 -10.66
N ASN A 103 11.51 4.41 -11.69
CA ASN A 103 11.75 5.85 -11.54
C ASN A 103 10.88 6.69 -12.50
N ASN A 104 10.03 6.07 -13.32
CA ASN A 104 9.20 6.76 -14.30
C ASN A 104 7.82 6.11 -14.30
N ILE A 105 6.82 6.81 -13.76
CA ILE A 105 5.43 6.40 -13.88
C ILE A 105 4.98 6.74 -15.30
N ILE A 106 4.35 5.78 -15.97
CA ILE A 106 3.76 5.95 -17.29
C ILE A 106 2.25 5.84 -17.15
N VAL A 107 1.52 6.80 -17.70
CA VAL A 107 0.06 6.90 -17.64
C VAL A 107 -0.50 6.75 -19.04
N GLY A 108 -1.28 5.70 -19.29
CA GLY A 108 -2.05 5.55 -20.52
C GLY A 108 -3.37 6.33 -20.42
N ILE A 109 -3.81 6.96 -21.51
CA ILE A 109 -5.15 7.53 -21.62
C ILE A 109 -5.87 6.84 -22.78
N HIS A 110 -7.08 6.34 -22.54
CA HIS A 110 -7.86 5.55 -23.49
C HIS A 110 -9.21 6.23 -23.77
N ASP A 111 -9.55 6.36 -25.05
CA ASP A 111 -10.81 6.98 -25.48
C ASP A 111 -11.97 5.96 -25.51
N GLU A 112 -12.06 5.15 -24.47
CA GLU A 112 -13.09 4.13 -24.29
C GLU A 112 -13.44 4.06 -22.80
N PRO A 113 -14.68 3.69 -22.44
CA PRO A 113 -15.01 3.42 -21.05
C PRO A 113 -14.13 2.29 -20.53
N ALA A 114 -13.82 2.33 -19.23
CA ALA A 114 -13.15 1.21 -18.59
C ALA A 114 -14.01 -0.04 -18.82
N ARG A 115 -13.39 -1.16 -19.24
CA ARG A 115 -14.09 -2.44 -19.50
C ARG A 115 -14.57 -3.09 -18.20
N LEU A 116 -15.42 -2.36 -17.48
CA LEU A 116 -16.10 -2.76 -16.27
C LEU A 116 -17.48 -3.24 -16.71
N THR A 117 -17.53 -4.43 -17.33
CA THR A 117 -18.79 -4.97 -17.84
C THR A 117 -19.83 -5.01 -16.70
N PRO A 118 -21.04 -4.47 -16.90
CA PRO A 118 -22.12 -4.62 -15.93
C PRO A 118 -22.37 -6.11 -15.68
N GLY A 119 -22.25 -6.54 -14.42
CA GLY A 119 -22.38 -7.95 -14.02
C GLY A 119 -21.06 -8.72 -13.83
N SER A 120 -19.91 -8.20 -14.27
CA SER A 120 -18.61 -8.81 -13.95
C SER A 120 -18.26 -8.66 -12.47
N GLY A 121 -17.72 -9.74 -11.90
CA GLY A 121 -17.25 -9.77 -10.53
C GLY A 121 -16.06 -8.81 -10.31
N PRO A 122 -15.79 -8.36 -9.07
CA PRO A 122 -14.68 -7.45 -8.78
C PRO A 122 -13.30 -7.96 -9.26
N GLN A 123 -13.05 -9.27 -9.14
CA GLN A 123 -11.80 -9.89 -9.61
C GLN A 123 -11.65 -9.83 -11.14
N GLU A 124 -12.73 -10.10 -11.90
CA GLU A 124 -12.69 -10.04 -13.37
C GLU A 124 -12.40 -8.63 -13.88
N LYS A 125 -12.99 -7.62 -13.22
CA LYS A 125 -12.75 -6.21 -13.51
C LYS A 125 -11.29 -5.83 -13.31
N LEU A 126 -10.70 -6.29 -12.20
CA LEU A 126 -9.29 -6.08 -11.91
C LEU A 126 -8.38 -6.75 -12.94
N ASP A 127 -8.65 -8.01 -13.27
CA ASP A 127 -7.85 -8.77 -14.25
C ASP A 127 -7.89 -8.10 -15.64
N ALA A 128 -9.04 -7.55 -16.04
CA ALA A 128 -9.18 -6.80 -17.27
C ALA A 128 -8.36 -5.49 -17.26
N ILE A 129 -8.39 -4.75 -16.15
CA ILE A 129 -7.58 -3.54 -15.95
C ILE A 129 -6.09 -3.87 -16.04
N VAL A 130 -5.64 -4.88 -15.30
CA VAL A 130 -4.23 -5.30 -15.25
C VAL A 130 -3.75 -5.81 -16.61
N SER A 131 -4.62 -6.55 -17.31
CA SER A 131 -4.33 -6.99 -18.68
C SER A 131 -4.12 -5.81 -19.63
N ARG A 132 -4.93 -4.74 -19.50
CA ARG A 132 -4.74 -3.54 -20.30
C ARG A 132 -3.45 -2.79 -19.94
N LEU A 133 -3.17 -2.64 -18.65
CA LEU A 133 -1.93 -2.01 -18.15
C LEU A 133 -0.68 -2.74 -18.66
N ALA A 134 -0.69 -4.07 -18.62
CA ALA A 134 0.38 -4.90 -19.15
C ALA A 134 0.51 -4.83 -20.68
N TRP A 135 -0.62 -4.76 -21.41
CA TRP A 135 -0.61 -4.62 -22.86
C TRP A 135 0.00 -3.28 -23.29
N ASP A 136 -0.40 -2.16 -22.68
CA ASP A 136 0.11 -0.82 -23.04
C ASP A 136 1.42 -0.46 -22.34
N MET A 137 1.93 -1.33 -21.46
CA MET A 137 3.15 -1.11 -20.68
C MET A 137 3.09 0.19 -19.86
N VAL A 138 1.95 0.43 -19.21
CA VAL A 138 1.69 1.61 -18.38
C VAL A 138 1.37 1.20 -16.94
N HIS A 139 1.58 2.13 -16.00
CA HIS A 139 1.38 1.90 -14.56
C HIS A 139 -0.02 2.32 -14.09
N ILE A 140 -0.60 3.30 -14.78
CA ILE A 140 -1.92 3.87 -14.52
C ILE A 140 -2.62 4.02 -15.86
N SER A 141 -3.89 3.67 -15.92
CA SER A 141 -4.74 3.88 -17.09
C SER A 141 -5.87 4.85 -16.73
N ILE A 142 -6.11 5.81 -17.62
CA ILE A 142 -7.24 6.74 -17.53
C ILE A 142 -8.19 6.42 -18.70
N TYR A 143 -9.43 6.09 -18.38
CA TYR A 143 -10.47 5.77 -19.35
C TYR A 143 -11.45 6.92 -19.46
N LEU A 144 -11.77 7.33 -20.68
CA LEU A 144 -12.66 8.46 -20.97
C LEU A 144 -14.06 7.97 -21.35
N ASP A 145 -15.07 8.49 -20.66
CA ASP A 145 -16.47 8.34 -21.01
C ASP A 145 -17.07 9.67 -21.47
N ALA A 146 -18.37 9.70 -21.79
CA ALA A 146 -19.07 10.89 -22.25
C ALA A 146 -19.16 11.98 -21.17
N ASP A 147 -19.36 11.59 -19.92
CA ASP A 147 -19.61 12.50 -18.79
C ASP A 147 -18.76 12.17 -17.55
N SER A 148 -17.78 11.30 -17.69
CA SER A 148 -16.90 10.88 -16.60
C SER A 148 -15.56 10.35 -17.14
N TRP A 149 -14.61 10.15 -16.24
CA TRP A 149 -13.36 9.48 -16.52
C TRP A 149 -12.93 8.65 -15.33
N THR A 150 -12.28 7.51 -15.60
CA THR A 150 -11.92 6.53 -14.57
C THR A 150 -10.42 6.30 -14.53
N ILE A 151 -9.82 6.46 -13.36
CA ILE A 151 -8.42 6.15 -13.09
C ILE A 151 -8.34 4.73 -12.55
N CYS A 152 -7.49 3.90 -13.17
CA CYS A 152 -7.21 2.54 -12.76
C CYS A 152 -5.71 2.36 -12.51
N THR A 153 -5.34 1.72 -11.41
CA THR A 153 -3.94 1.45 -11.04
C THR A 153 -3.65 -0.04 -10.96
N MET A 154 -2.37 -0.43 -11.12
CA MET A 154 -1.96 -1.84 -11.05
C MET A 154 -2.24 -2.52 -9.72
N ASN A 155 -2.32 -1.78 -8.62
CA ASN A 155 -2.66 -2.32 -7.29
C ASN A 155 -4.18 -2.41 -7.06
N GLY A 156 -5.03 -2.22 -8.07
CA GLY A 156 -6.48 -2.38 -7.95
C GLY A 156 -7.24 -1.16 -7.41
N GLY A 157 -6.62 0.02 -7.38
CA GLY A 157 -7.33 1.27 -7.16
C GLY A 157 -8.15 1.67 -8.40
N VAL A 158 -9.45 1.90 -8.22
CA VAL A 158 -10.36 2.36 -9.28
C VAL A 158 -11.12 3.59 -8.77
N VAL A 159 -11.03 4.70 -9.50
CA VAL A 159 -11.70 5.96 -9.14
C VAL A 159 -12.37 6.56 -10.35
N THR A 160 -13.69 6.73 -10.30
CA THR A 160 -14.46 7.43 -11.33
C THR A 160 -14.75 8.86 -10.91
N LEU A 161 -14.37 9.81 -11.76
CA LEU A 161 -14.53 11.24 -11.56
C LEU A 161 -15.55 11.78 -12.55
N LYS A 162 -16.44 12.64 -12.07
CA LYS A 162 -17.55 13.19 -12.87
C LYS A 162 -17.11 14.38 -13.71
N GLY A 163 -17.71 14.50 -14.89
CA GLY A 163 -17.42 15.51 -15.91
C GLY A 163 -16.54 14.97 -17.02
N ALA A 164 -16.76 15.45 -18.25
CA ALA A 164 -15.98 15.08 -19.43
C ALA A 164 -14.54 15.62 -19.43
N SER A 165 -14.20 16.51 -18.50
CA SER A 165 -12.88 17.15 -18.43
C SER A 165 -12.42 17.27 -16.97
N PRO A 166 -11.11 17.12 -16.72
CA PRO A 166 -10.55 17.16 -15.38
C PRO A 166 -10.65 18.57 -14.79
N ARG A 167 -10.91 18.65 -13.49
CA ARG A 167 -10.82 19.89 -12.71
C ARG A 167 -9.52 19.94 -11.91
N PRO A 168 -9.02 21.14 -11.55
CA PRO A 168 -7.83 21.26 -10.70
C PRO A 168 -7.92 20.48 -9.38
N SER A 169 -9.10 20.43 -8.75
CA SER A 169 -9.36 19.63 -7.55
C SER A 169 -9.19 18.13 -7.81
N ASP A 170 -9.74 17.62 -8.91
CA ASP A 170 -9.67 16.20 -9.25
C ASP A 170 -8.20 15.75 -9.42
N ILE A 171 -7.41 16.60 -10.09
CA ILE A 171 -5.98 16.34 -10.30
C ILE A 171 -5.21 16.42 -8.99
N ARG A 172 -5.43 17.46 -8.19
CA ARG A 172 -4.76 17.64 -6.89
C ARG A 172 -5.08 16.51 -5.93
N ASP A 173 -6.36 16.23 -5.73
CA ASP A 173 -6.82 15.40 -4.62
C ASP A 173 -6.74 13.91 -4.95
N THR A 174 -6.74 13.54 -6.24
CA THR A 174 -6.71 12.12 -6.66
C THR A 174 -5.46 11.75 -7.45
N LEU A 175 -5.13 12.51 -8.51
CA LEU A 175 -4.11 12.07 -9.47
C LEU A 175 -2.68 12.34 -8.97
N VAL A 176 -2.39 13.55 -8.47
CA VAL A 176 -1.05 13.94 -7.98
C VAL A 176 -0.46 12.93 -6.96
N PRO A 177 -1.21 12.47 -5.94
CA PRO A 177 -0.72 11.47 -5.00
C PRO A 177 -0.30 10.16 -5.69
N LYS A 178 -1.10 9.69 -6.65
CA LYS A 178 -0.81 8.47 -7.42
C LYS A 178 0.36 8.62 -8.39
N LEU A 179 0.58 9.84 -8.90
CA LEU A 179 1.71 10.16 -9.78
C LEU A 179 3.02 10.42 -9.04
N THR A 180 2.98 10.61 -7.73
CA THR A 180 4.19 10.93 -6.93
C THR A 180 4.66 9.73 -6.11
N ALA A 181 3.76 8.83 -5.73
CA ALA A 181 4.06 7.66 -4.91
C ALA A 181 4.02 6.39 -5.77
N GLN A 182 5.16 6.01 -6.34
CA GLN A 182 5.27 4.80 -7.15
C GLN A 182 5.35 3.55 -6.27
N VAL A 183 4.58 2.52 -6.65
CA VAL A 183 4.72 1.17 -6.08
C VAL A 183 6.03 0.57 -6.58
N VAL A 184 6.90 0.22 -5.63
CA VAL A 184 8.16 -0.47 -5.88
C VAL A 184 8.20 -1.72 -5.01
N PRO A 185 8.28 -2.93 -5.57
CA PRO A 185 8.42 -4.13 -4.77
C PRO A 185 9.70 -4.07 -3.93
N PRO A 186 9.69 -4.59 -2.69
CA PRO A 186 10.92 -4.79 -1.92
C PRO A 186 11.91 -5.62 -2.75
N LYS A 187 13.12 -5.09 -2.96
CA LYS A 187 14.16 -5.81 -3.71
C LYS A 187 14.90 -6.74 -2.77
N SER A 188 15.48 -7.80 -3.34
CA SER A 188 16.34 -8.71 -2.57
C SER A 188 17.52 -7.99 -1.90
N SER A 189 18.00 -6.89 -2.48
CA SER A 189 19.07 -6.05 -1.89
C SER A 189 18.63 -5.33 -0.61
N ASP A 190 17.34 -5.13 -0.45
CA ASP A 190 16.75 -4.34 0.64
C ASP A 190 16.33 -5.26 1.81
N LEU A 191 16.49 -6.58 1.64
CA LEU A 191 16.04 -7.62 2.55
C LEU A 191 17.22 -8.51 2.95
N GLU A 192 17.34 -8.78 4.24
CA GLU A 192 18.15 -9.90 4.73
C GLU A 192 17.34 -11.20 4.55
N LEU A 193 17.69 -12.00 3.56
CA LEU A 193 17.01 -13.26 3.25
C LEU A 193 17.58 -14.42 4.07
N LEU A 194 16.72 -15.13 4.80
CA LEU A 194 17.05 -16.33 5.56
C LEU A 194 16.17 -17.52 5.11
N PRO A 195 16.49 -18.17 3.97
CA PRO A 195 15.69 -19.26 3.41
C PRO A 195 15.63 -20.48 4.34
N GLY A 196 14.48 -21.15 4.41
CA GLY A 196 14.30 -22.38 5.20
C GLY A 196 14.35 -22.20 6.72
N THR A 197 14.43 -20.95 7.21
CA THR A 197 14.48 -20.65 8.64
C THR A 197 13.11 -20.27 9.22
N PHE A 198 12.07 -20.21 8.38
CA PHE A 198 10.72 -20.08 8.88
C PHE A 198 10.33 -21.40 9.58
N PRO A 199 9.85 -21.35 10.84
CA PRO A 199 9.60 -22.55 11.61
C PRO A 199 8.51 -23.39 10.92
N SER A 200 8.87 -24.61 10.52
CA SER A 200 7.97 -25.55 9.83
C SER A 200 6.98 -26.23 10.78
N GLU A 201 7.26 -26.33 12.09
CA GLU A 201 6.31 -26.72 13.15
C GLU A 201 6.75 -26.21 14.55
N PRO A 202 5.87 -25.54 15.31
CA PRO A 202 6.05 -25.38 16.77
C PRO A 202 4.75 -25.25 17.59
N GLU A 203 4.85 -25.39 18.92
CA GLU A 203 3.80 -25.16 19.94
C GLU A 203 3.16 -23.75 19.97
N GLY A 204 3.38 -22.89 18.95
CA GLY A 204 2.72 -21.58 18.81
C GLY A 204 2.32 -21.20 17.37
N PHE A 205 2.94 -21.80 16.34
CA PHE A 205 2.57 -21.50 14.95
C PHE A 205 1.43 -22.39 14.43
N THR A 206 1.13 -23.53 15.08
CA THR A 206 -0.08 -24.29 14.76
C THR A 206 -1.35 -23.45 14.91
N GLN A 207 -1.42 -22.59 15.94
CA GLN A 207 -2.57 -21.71 16.16
C GLN A 207 -2.64 -20.60 15.09
N ILE A 208 -1.54 -19.91 14.82
CA ILE A 208 -1.47 -18.88 13.76
C ILE A 208 -1.85 -19.50 12.40
N ALA A 209 -1.27 -20.64 12.05
CA ALA A 209 -1.58 -21.37 10.81
C ALA A 209 -3.07 -21.72 10.70
N ALA A 210 -3.69 -22.17 11.80
CA ALA A 210 -5.12 -22.46 11.85
C ALA A 210 -5.97 -21.19 11.66
N GLU A 211 -5.58 -20.06 12.28
CA GLU A 211 -6.26 -18.78 12.09
C GLU A 211 -6.20 -18.28 10.65
N PHE A 212 -5.04 -18.42 9.98
CA PHE A 212 -4.90 -18.05 8.57
C PHE A 212 -5.78 -18.90 7.66
N ARG A 213 -5.85 -20.23 7.89
CA ARG A 213 -6.74 -21.13 7.13
C ARG A 213 -8.21 -20.78 7.34
N GLU A 214 -8.62 -20.53 8.57
CA GLU A 214 -10.01 -20.17 8.86
C GLU A 214 -10.37 -18.79 8.29
N CYS A 215 -9.46 -17.81 8.39
CA CYS A 215 -9.63 -16.51 7.74
C CYS A 215 -9.78 -16.66 6.22
N ALA A 216 -8.90 -17.43 5.57
CA ALA A 216 -8.97 -17.71 4.14
C ALA A 216 -10.33 -18.28 3.73
N ARG A 217 -10.82 -19.28 4.48
CA ARG A 217 -12.13 -19.90 4.28
C ARG A 217 -13.27 -18.90 4.44
N LEU A 218 -13.23 -18.05 5.46
CA LEU A 218 -14.30 -17.06 5.68
C LEU A 218 -14.37 -16.02 4.57
N TRP A 219 -13.23 -15.65 3.98
CA TRP A 219 -13.16 -14.69 2.87
C TRP A 219 -13.41 -15.29 1.48
N SER A 220 -13.59 -16.62 1.34
CA SER A 220 -13.78 -17.25 0.03
C SER A 220 -15.01 -16.74 -0.72
N ASP A 221 -16.04 -16.35 0.03
CA ASP A 221 -17.35 -15.99 -0.49
C ASP A 221 -17.59 -14.47 -0.49
N ASN A 222 -16.51 -13.67 -0.39
CA ASN A 222 -16.59 -12.22 -0.25
C ASN A 222 -16.00 -11.48 -1.46
N ASP A 223 -16.77 -10.52 -1.98
CA ASP A 223 -16.44 -9.73 -3.18
C ASP A 223 -15.40 -8.61 -2.96
N TYR A 224 -15.08 -8.26 -1.71
CA TYR A 224 -14.10 -7.23 -1.36
C TYR A 224 -12.65 -7.76 -1.35
N LEU A 225 -12.44 -9.07 -1.14
CA LEU A 225 -11.11 -9.65 -1.20
C LEU A 225 -10.75 -10.03 -2.64
N LEU A 226 -10.11 -9.08 -3.32
CA LEU A 226 -9.38 -9.37 -4.55
C LEU A 226 -8.19 -10.27 -4.20
N THR A 227 -7.98 -11.35 -4.95
CA THR A 227 -7.03 -12.39 -4.55
C THR A 227 -5.72 -12.28 -5.32
N HIS A 228 -5.77 -12.56 -6.62
CA HIS A 228 -4.58 -12.70 -7.45
C HIS A 228 -4.87 -12.51 -8.93
N THR A 229 -4.05 -11.71 -9.60
CA THR A 229 -3.98 -11.69 -11.07
C THR A 229 -2.71 -12.42 -11.50
N SER A 230 -2.88 -13.54 -12.21
CA SER A 230 -1.75 -14.33 -12.73
C SER A 230 -1.09 -13.62 -13.90
N ARG A 231 0.24 -13.63 -13.94
CA ARG A 231 1.04 -13.13 -15.06
C ARG A 231 0.82 -13.96 -16.33
N GLU A 232 0.51 -15.25 -16.17
CA GLU A 232 0.31 -16.18 -17.29
C GLU A 232 -1.03 -15.97 -17.99
N SER A 233 -2.02 -15.42 -17.28
CA SER A 233 -3.33 -15.07 -17.87
C SER A 233 -3.33 -13.72 -18.57
N LEU A 234 -2.25 -12.92 -18.46
CA LEU A 234 -2.18 -11.60 -19.09
C LEU A 234 -1.87 -11.71 -20.59
N THR A 235 -2.46 -10.80 -21.35
CA THR A 235 -2.15 -10.65 -22.78
C THR A 235 -1.02 -9.65 -22.97
N TYR A 236 -0.02 -10.02 -23.76
CA TYR A 236 1.15 -9.19 -24.05
C TYR A 236 1.28 -8.93 -25.54
N ARG A 237 1.78 -7.74 -25.90
CA ARG A 237 2.11 -7.39 -27.29
C ARG A 237 3.16 -8.31 -27.90
N SER A 238 4.16 -8.69 -27.11
CA SER A 238 5.24 -9.59 -27.55
C SER A 238 5.93 -10.30 -26.37
N PRO A 239 6.70 -11.37 -26.64
CA PRO A 239 7.53 -12.02 -25.62
C PRO A 239 8.55 -11.10 -24.95
N LEU A 240 8.97 -10.01 -25.61
CA LEU A 240 9.83 -8.99 -25.02
C LEU A 240 9.12 -8.27 -23.88
N TYR A 241 7.90 -7.80 -24.11
CA TYR A 241 7.11 -7.09 -23.10
C TYR A 241 6.71 -8.00 -21.93
N GLN A 242 6.42 -9.26 -22.20
CA GLN A 242 6.22 -10.27 -21.15
C GLN A 242 7.45 -10.37 -20.22
N LYS A 243 8.68 -10.37 -20.77
CA LYS A 243 9.92 -10.38 -19.98
C LYS A 243 10.12 -9.08 -19.20
N ILE A 244 9.74 -7.93 -19.76
CA ILE A 244 9.81 -6.63 -19.08
C ILE A 244 8.87 -6.62 -17.86
N VAL A 245 7.61 -7.06 -18.03
CA VAL A 245 6.65 -7.16 -16.92
C VAL A 245 7.12 -8.17 -15.87
N ALA A 246 7.64 -9.33 -16.28
CA ALA A 246 8.21 -10.30 -15.33
C ALA A 246 9.35 -9.69 -14.49
N ARG A 247 10.22 -8.88 -15.11
CA ARG A 247 11.29 -8.17 -14.37
C ARG A 247 10.76 -7.06 -13.47
N TYR A 248 9.74 -6.32 -13.89
CA TYR A 248 9.09 -5.29 -13.07
C TYR A 248 8.49 -5.87 -11.78
N LEU A 249 7.88 -7.06 -11.89
CA LEU A 249 7.29 -7.77 -10.76
C LEU A 249 8.32 -8.60 -9.97
N ASP A 250 9.62 -8.43 -10.22
CA ASP A 250 10.71 -9.20 -9.61
C ASP A 250 10.53 -10.73 -9.73
N GLN A 251 10.19 -11.18 -10.93
CA GLN A 251 9.96 -12.59 -11.33
C GLN A 251 8.82 -13.31 -10.60
N ARG A 252 7.93 -12.57 -9.94
CA ARG A 252 6.72 -13.15 -9.35
C ARG A 252 5.78 -13.73 -10.41
N SER A 253 4.99 -14.72 -10.02
CA SER A 253 3.97 -15.36 -10.86
C SER A 253 2.78 -14.45 -11.16
N GLY A 254 2.61 -13.34 -10.43
CA GLY A 254 1.58 -12.35 -10.65
C GLY A 254 1.50 -11.34 -9.51
N MET A 255 0.37 -10.64 -9.43
CA MET A 255 0.11 -9.63 -8.39
C MET A 255 -0.94 -10.14 -7.41
N SER A 256 -0.73 -9.88 -6.13
CA SER A 256 -1.64 -10.25 -5.06
C SER A 256 -2.20 -8.99 -4.43
N TYR A 257 -3.49 -9.00 -4.13
CA TYR A 257 -4.21 -7.85 -3.60
C TYR A 257 -4.67 -8.15 -2.18
N GLY A 258 -4.57 -7.18 -1.29
CA GLY A 258 -4.87 -7.40 0.12
C GLY A 258 -3.75 -8.16 0.82
N PHE A 259 -3.87 -8.30 2.14
CA PHE A 259 -3.00 -9.16 2.93
C PHE A 259 -3.70 -9.64 4.20
N PHE A 260 -3.29 -10.82 4.66
CA PHE A 260 -3.51 -11.28 6.02
C PHE A 260 -2.16 -11.33 6.71
N ALA A 261 -2.10 -10.74 7.89
CA ALA A 261 -0.87 -10.72 8.67
C ALA A 261 -1.18 -10.82 10.16
N HIS A 262 -0.24 -11.38 10.90
CA HIS A 262 -0.30 -11.51 12.35
C HIS A 262 1.05 -11.10 12.93
N GLN A 263 1.08 -9.95 13.60
CA GLN A 263 2.20 -9.54 14.42
C GLN A 263 2.33 -10.51 15.58
N THR A 264 3.51 -11.11 15.74
CA THR A 264 3.77 -12.04 16.85
C THR A 264 3.77 -11.31 18.19
N PRO A 265 3.56 -12.02 19.31
CA PRO A 265 3.74 -11.50 20.66
C PRO A 265 4.95 -10.55 20.78
N THR A 266 4.70 -9.30 21.19
CA THR A 266 5.72 -8.24 21.22
C THR A 266 5.72 -7.54 22.58
N ALA A 267 6.71 -7.84 23.42
CA ALA A 267 6.93 -7.11 24.65
C ALA A 267 7.49 -5.71 24.36
N THR A 268 6.98 -4.70 25.05
CA THR A 268 7.41 -3.30 24.90
C THR A 268 7.73 -2.70 26.27
N ARG A 269 8.66 -1.74 26.31
CA ARG A 269 8.95 -0.99 27.54
C ARG A 269 7.98 0.20 27.66
N PRO A 270 7.56 0.58 28.88
CA PRO A 270 6.78 1.81 29.08
C PRO A 270 7.52 3.04 28.53
N ALA A 271 6.79 3.93 27.88
CA ALA A 271 7.33 5.18 27.37
C ALA A 271 7.72 6.14 28.52
N GLU A 272 8.85 6.84 28.40
CA GLU A 272 9.32 7.76 29.43
C GLU A 272 8.75 9.18 29.19
N PRO A 273 7.97 9.78 30.11
CA PRO A 273 7.49 11.15 29.95
C PRO A 273 8.64 12.15 30.10
N VAL A 274 8.69 13.16 29.23
CA VAL A 274 9.72 14.21 29.25
C VAL A 274 9.13 15.59 29.02
N GLU A 275 9.74 16.62 29.59
CA GLU A 275 9.31 18.02 29.39
C GLU A 275 9.69 18.52 27.98
N HIS A 276 10.93 18.22 27.56
CA HIS A 276 11.46 18.58 26.25
C HIS A 276 12.32 17.45 25.67
N PRO A 277 12.20 17.13 24.36
CA PRO A 277 12.94 16.03 23.73
C PRO A 277 14.43 16.36 23.47
N GLY A 278 14.87 17.58 23.80
CA GLY A 278 16.14 18.19 23.38
C GLY A 278 17.39 17.63 24.03
N ALA A 279 17.72 16.35 23.80
CA ALA A 279 19.08 15.75 23.81
C ALA A 279 19.07 14.21 23.62
N CYS A 280 18.00 13.61 23.10
CA CYS A 280 17.78 12.14 23.20
C CYS A 280 18.73 11.24 22.40
N ARG A 281 19.67 11.79 21.61
CA ARG A 281 20.71 10.97 20.93
C ARG A 281 21.84 10.50 21.84
N ARG A 282 21.90 10.93 23.11
CA ARG A 282 23.07 10.70 23.97
C ARG A 282 23.08 9.40 24.79
N ASN A 283 21.96 8.70 24.97
CA ASN A 283 21.91 7.44 25.74
C ASN A 283 20.79 6.51 25.24
N GLY A 284 21.12 5.59 24.31
CA GLY A 284 20.17 4.58 23.78
C GLY A 284 19.32 5.06 22.61
N TYR A 285 18.85 4.12 21.78
CA TYR A 285 17.99 4.41 20.63
C TYR A 285 16.56 4.66 21.10
N ARG A 286 16.19 5.93 21.26
CA ARG A 286 14.87 6.38 21.75
C ARG A 286 14.29 7.43 20.81
N VAL A 287 12.99 7.33 20.56
CA VAL A 287 12.25 8.17 19.63
C VAL A 287 11.33 9.10 20.41
N PRO A 288 11.42 10.43 20.23
CA PRO A 288 10.48 11.37 20.81
C PRO A 288 9.14 11.28 20.08
N VAL A 289 8.07 11.12 20.85
CA VAL A 289 6.69 11.03 20.39
C VAL A 289 5.84 12.05 21.13
N ARG A 290 5.02 12.81 20.41
CA ARG A 290 4.08 13.76 21.00
C ARG A 290 2.67 13.19 20.98
N ILE A 291 2.03 13.11 22.15
CA ILE A 291 0.64 12.67 22.33
C ILE A 291 -0.07 13.62 23.30
N ARG A 292 -1.26 14.12 22.91
CA ARG A 292 -2.06 15.08 23.67
C ARG A 292 -1.26 16.28 24.17
N GLY A 293 -0.34 16.75 23.33
CA GLY A 293 0.53 17.89 23.62
C GLY A 293 1.75 17.58 24.52
N SER A 294 1.84 16.39 25.12
CA SER A 294 2.95 15.97 25.99
C SER A 294 3.98 15.14 25.22
N TRP A 295 5.25 15.19 25.65
CA TRP A 295 6.33 14.43 25.03
C TRP A 295 6.65 13.15 25.81
N TYR A 296 6.91 12.09 25.05
CA TYR A 296 7.34 10.80 25.55
C TYR A 296 8.54 10.30 24.75
N LEU A 297 9.41 9.54 25.39
CA LEU A 297 10.48 8.79 24.73
C LEU A 297 10.09 7.32 24.67
N VAL A 298 9.98 6.81 23.45
CA VAL A 298 9.68 5.40 23.18
C VAL A 298 10.98 4.70 22.78
N GLU A 299 11.28 3.57 23.39
CA GLU A 299 12.34 2.67 22.94
C GLU A 299 11.74 1.69 21.91
N PRO A 300 12.13 1.78 20.62
CA PRO A 300 11.54 0.93 19.58
C PRO A 300 11.93 -0.53 19.80
N ALA A 301 10.92 -1.41 19.88
CA ALA A 301 11.13 -2.86 19.88
C ALA A 301 11.15 -3.40 18.44
N PRO A 302 12.00 -4.40 18.12
CA PRO A 302 11.87 -5.14 16.88
C PRO A 302 10.47 -5.77 16.78
N VAL A 303 9.86 -5.68 15.60
CA VAL A 303 8.52 -6.27 15.36
C VAL A 303 8.64 -7.37 14.33
N THR A 304 8.00 -8.52 14.61
CA THR A 304 7.94 -9.66 13.69
C THR A 304 6.50 -9.93 13.32
N VAL A 305 6.27 -10.19 12.04
CA VAL A 305 4.95 -10.43 11.47
C VAL A 305 4.98 -11.68 10.61
N VAL A 306 4.05 -12.60 10.87
CA VAL A 306 3.73 -13.70 9.97
C VAL A 306 2.72 -13.18 8.94
N THR A 307 3.00 -13.37 7.65
CA THR A 307 2.12 -12.89 6.57
C THR A 307 2.13 -13.85 5.40
N THR A 308 1.11 -13.74 4.55
CA THR A 308 1.07 -14.44 3.27
C THR A 308 2.16 -13.95 2.31
N ARG A 309 2.79 -14.87 1.57
CA ARG A 309 3.68 -14.55 0.45
C ARG A 309 2.93 -13.93 -0.73
N SER A 310 3.67 -13.24 -1.59
CA SER A 310 3.13 -12.78 -2.86
C SER A 310 2.79 -13.95 -3.77
N GLY A 311 1.66 -13.86 -4.47
CA GLY A 311 1.19 -14.87 -5.43
C GLY A 311 0.49 -16.08 -4.80
N CYS A 312 0.23 -16.10 -3.49
CA CYS A 312 -0.60 -17.14 -2.89
C CYS A 312 -2.09 -16.91 -3.20
N ARG A 313 -2.88 -17.99 -3.17
CA ARG A 313 -4.35 -17.92 -3.25
C ARG A 313 -4.89 -17.66 -1.85
N LYS A 314 -5.24 -16.41 -1.55
CA LYS A 314 -5.65 -15.98 -0.19
C LYS A 314 -6.91 -16.67 0.35
N THR A 315 -7.72 -17.24 -0.51
CA THR A 315 -8.93 -17.99 -0.12
C THR A 315 -8.66 -19.48 0.12
N ASP A 316 -7.43 -19.94 -0.13
CA ASP A 316 -7.00 -21.34 0.00
C ASP A 316 -5.50 -21.36 0.35
N ILE A 317 -5.19 -20.94 1.59
CA ILE A 317 -3.82 -20.77 2.07
C ILE A 317 -3.29 -22.12 2.56
N ASP A 318 -2.10 -22.50 2.08
CA ASP A 318 -1.29 -23.56 2.67
C ASP A 318 -0.20 -22.96 3.59
N PRO A 319 -0.35 -23.02 4.92
CA PRO A 319 0.63 -22.50 5.88
C PRO A 319 2.07 -22.97 5.69
N SER A 320 2.27 -24.17 5.14
CA SER A 320 3.61 -24.75 4.98
C SER A 320 4.42 -24.10 3.85
N SER A 321 3.73 -23.48 2.89
CA SER A 321 4.33 -22.92 1.67
C SER A 321 3.99 -21.46 1.44
N ASP A 322 2.86 -20.97 1.96
CA ASP A 322 2.34 -19.64 1.72
C ASP A 322 2.62 -18.64 2.83
N LEU A 323 3.01 -19.09 4.03
CA LEU A 323 3.36 -18.19 5.13
C LEU A 323 4.87 -17.95 5.20
N LEU A 324 5.21 -16.73 5.56
CA LEU A 324 6.59 -16.29 5.81
C LEU A 324 6.60 -15.34 7.01
N SER A 325 7.79 -15.09 7.58
CA SER A 325 7.95 -14.08 8.61
C SER A 325 8.81 -12.93 8.12
N ILE A 326 8.36 -11.71 8.36
CA ILE A 326 9.12 -10.47 8.16
C ILE A 326 9.38 -9.82 9.51
N THR A 327 10.62 -9.39 9.76
CA THR A 327 11.01 -8.66 10.97
C THR A 327 11.53 -7.28 10.57
N LEU A 328 11.04 -6.22 11.24
CA LEU A 328 11.60 -4.87 11.15
C LEU A 328 12.38 -4.55 12.42
N ASP A 329 13.66 -4.21 12.25
CA ASP A 329 14.52 -3.68 13.31
C ASP A 329 15.37 -2.52 12.77
N ARG A 330 15.10 -1.30 13.26
CA ARG A 330 15.83 -0.06 12.91
C ARG A 330 16.00 0.12 11.39
N GLY A 331 14.90 0.04 10.66
CA GLY A 331 14.88 0.23 9.21
C GLY A 331 15.45 -0.94 8.40
N ARG A 332 15.91 -2.03 9.04
CA ARG A 332 16.32 -3.26 8.35
C ARG A 332 15.20 -4.28 8.39
N ILE A 333 14.96 -4.91 7.25
CA ILE A 333 13.93 -5.94 7.10
C ILE A 333 14.60 -7.30 6.89
N THR A 334 14.33 -8.24 7.79
CA THR A 334 14.73 -9.64 7.65
C THR A 334 13.54 -10.47 7.21
N LEU A 335 13.71 -11.30 6.18
CA LEU A 335 12.69 -12.20 5.64
C LEU A 335 13.12 -13.66 5.85
N ARG A 336 12.28 -14.42 6.57
CA ARG A 336 12.41 -15.88 6.70
C ARG A 336 11.34 -16.57 5.89
N THR A 337 11.74 -17.52 5.06
CA THR A 337 10.81 -18.29 4.21
C THR A 337 10.78 -19.76 4.64
N PRO A 338 9.71 -20.51 4.30
CA PRO A 338 9.69 -21.95 4.44
C PRO A 338 10.85 -22.63 3.70
N ALA A 339 11.15 -23.87 4.07
CA ALA A 339 12.08 -24.71 3.32
C ALA A 339 11.42 -25.12 2.01
N THR A 340 11.80 -24.49 0.91
CA THR A 340 11.28 -24.83 -0.43
C THR A 340 12.09 -25.96 -1.06
N SER A 341 11.43 -26.93 -1.68
CA SER A 341 12.06 -28.03 -2.43
C SER A 341 12.54 -27.64 -3.83
N GLU A 342 12.13 -26.48 -4.36
CA GLU A 342 12.42 -26.08 -5.75
C GLU A 342 13.07 -24.69 -5.84
N GLU A 343 14.26 -24.63 -6.43
CA GLU A 343 14.99 -23.38 -6.73
C GLU A 343 14.30 -22.51 -7.81
N SER A 344 13.31 -23.05 -8.52
CA SER A 344 12.69 -22.44 -9.70
C SER A 344 11.79 -21.24 -9.40
N HIS A 345 11.30 -21.09 -8.16
CA HIS A 345 10.37 -20.02 -7.76
C HIS A 345 10.75 -19.41 -6.40
N PRO A 346 11.51 -18.29 -6.38
CA PRO A 346 11.88 -17.64 -5.12
C PRO A 346 10.65 -17.12 -4.38
N VAL A 347 10.50 -17.47 -3.11
CA VAL A 347 9.45 -16.96 -2.24
C VAL A 347 9.68 -15.47 -2.00
N ARG A 348 8.71 -14.64 -2.37
CA ARG A 348 8.74 -13.18 -2.21
C ARG A 348 7.67 -12.72 -1.22
N PRO A 349 7.96 -11.68 -0.40
CA PRO A 349 6.96 -11.12 0.48
C PRO A 349 5.97 -10.25 -0.31
N SER A 350 4.86 -9.90 0.35
CA SER A 350 3.85 -8.98 -0.20
C SER A 350 4.48 -7.65 -0.61
N PHE A 351 3.89 -6.97 -1.60
CA PHE A 351 4.28 -5.59 -1.91
C PHE A 351 4.01 -4.67 -0.70
N ASP A 352 2.99 -4.99 0.10
CA ASP A 352 2.62 -4.26 1.32
C ASP A 352 3.54 -4.50 2.52
N THR A 353 4.68 -5.19 2.35
CA THR A 353 5.63 -5.51 3.43
C THR A 353 5.90 -4.31 4.34
N LEU A 354 6.21 -3.16 3.75
CA LEU A 354 6.54 -1.97 4.54
C LEU A 354 5.31 -1.40 5.28
N THR A 355 4.12 -1.48 4.70
CA THR A 355 2.86 -1.04 5.33
C THR A 355 2.48 -1.97 6.49
N ILE A 356 2.60 -3.28 6.30
CA ILE A 356 2.40 -4.30 7.33
C ILE A 356 3.33 -4.04 8.53
N LEU A 357 4.63 -3.84 8.26
CA LEU A 357 5.63 -3.58 9.30
C LEU A 357 5.40 -2.23 9.99
N ALA A 358 4.96 -1.21 9.26
CA ALA A 358 4.60 0.09 9.83
C ALA A 358 3.41 0.00 10.79
N HIS A 359 2.39 -0.79 10.46
CA HIS A 359 1.29 -1.07 11.39
C HIS A 359 1.78 -1.82 12.64
N ALA A 360 2.63 -2.84 12.48
CA ALA A 360 3.19 -3.61 13.60
C ALA A 360 4.02 -2.72 14.54
N LEU A 361 4.88 -1.87 13.98
CA LEU A 361 5.69 -0.93 14.73
C LEU A 361 4.81 0.11 15.45
N GLY A 362 3.77 0.60 14.78
CA GLY A 362 2.81 1.53 15.36
C GLY A 362 2.05 0.93 16.54
N ASN A 363 1.66 -0.37 16.47
CA ASN A 363 1.08 -1.09 17.61
C ASN A 363 2.06 -1.15 18.80
N ALA A 364 3.35 -1.43 18.54
CA ALA A 364 4.37 -1.46 19.58
C ALA A 364 4.55 -0.08 20.25
N PHE A 365 4.52 1.00 19.47
CA PHE A 365 4.56 2.37 20.01
C PHE A 365 3.31 2.69 20.83
N ALA A 366 2.12 2.36 20.34
CA ALA A 366 0.87 2.55 21.07
C ALA A 366 0.86 1.78 22.39
N ALA A 367 1.32 0.52 22.40
CA ALA A 367 1.46 -0.29 23.61
C ALA A 367 2.43 0.35 24.61
N SER A 368 3.61 0.78 24.17
CA SER A 368 4.61 1.46 25.01
C SER A 368 4.04 2.73 25.67
N LEU A 369 3.30 3.54 24.90
CA LEU A 369 2.64 4.76 25.40
C LEU A 369 1.52 4.43 26.39
N LEU A 370 0.69 3.43 26.09
CA LEU A 370 -0.44 3.03 26.94
C LEU A 370 0.02 2.48 28.30
N GLN A 371 1.14 1.75 28.36
CA GLN A 371 1.73 1.32 29.63
C GLN A 371 2.01 2.50 30.59
N THR A 372 2.28 3.68 30.05
CA THR A 372 2.53 4.90 30.84
C THR A 372 1.27 5.72 31.06
N ILE A 373 0.46 5.95 30.02
CA ILE A 373 -0.68 6.88 30.05
C ILE A 373 -1.96 6.24 30.63
N ARG A 374 -2.17 4.94 30.35
CA ARG A 374 -3.36 4.14 30.73
C ARG A 374 -2.95 2.68 31.02
N PRO A 375 -2.17 2.41 32.08
CA PRO A 375 -1.71 1.05 32.40
C PRO A 375 -2.83 0.05 32.67
N SER A 376 -4.05 0.53 32.96
CA SER A 376 -5.24 -0.30 33.16
C SER A 376 -5.90 -0.78 31.85
N TRP A 377 -5.47 -0.27 30.69
CA TRP A 377 -5.99 -0.72 29.40
C TRP A 377 -5.23 -1.96 28.91
N ASN A 378 -5.96 -2.95 28.41
CA ASN A 378 -5.40 -4.27 28.15
C ASN A 378 -4.60 -4.39 26.84
N PHE A 379 -4.59 -3.37 25.98
CA PHE A 379 -3.94 -3.47 24.66
C PHE A 379 -2.46 -3.87 24.75
N ALA A 380 -1.69 -3.24 25.64
CA ALA A 380 -0.27 -3.55 25.79
C ALA A 380 -0.02 -5.00 26.23
N ARG A 381 -0.83 -5.50 27.19
CA ARG A 381 -0.78 -6.90 27.64
C ARG A 381 -1.21 -7.85 26.53
N SER A 382 -2.30 -7.53 25.83
CA SER A 382 -2.80 -8.31 24.70
C SER A 382 -1.75 -8.45 23.60
N LEU A 383 -1.04 -7.37 23.27
CA LEU A 383 0.03 -7.38 22.27
C LEU A 383 1.22 -8.24 22.71
N GLU A 384 1.58 -8.18 23.99
CA GLU A 384 2.67 -8.97 24.57
C GLU A 384 2.34 -10.47 24.63
N GLU A 385 1.09 -10.84 24.91
CA GLU A 385 0.68 -12.24 25.07
C GLU A 385 0.25 -12.89 23.75
N HIS A 386 -0.47 -12.15 22.90
CA HIS A 386 -1.17 -12.71 21.73
C HIS A 386 -0.74 -12.07 20.41
N GLY A 387 -0.01 -10.96 20.44
CA GLY A 387 0.29 -10.20 19.24
C GLY A 387 -0.92 -9.40 18.73
N ALA A 388 -0.97 -9.14 17.43
CA ALA A 388 -2.05 -8.38 16.80
C ALA A 388 -2.32 -8.86 15.37
N SER A 389 -3.59 -8.98 14.99
CA SER A 389 -3.97 -9.34 13.62
C SER A 389 -4.09 -8.11 12.74
N MET A 390 -3.87 -8.30 11.44
CA MET A 390 -4.01 -7.27 10.41
C MET A 390 -4.67 -7.89 9.18
N THR A 391 -5.76 -7.28 8.74
CA THR A 391 -6.48 -7.70 7.53
C THR A 391 -6.68 -6.50 6.63
N HIS A 392 -6.31 -6.64 5.37
CA HIS A 392 -6.48 -5.62 4.33
C HIS A 392 -7.22 -6.18 3.13
N TRP A 393 -8.22 -5.43 2.66
CA TRP A 393 -9.00 -5.73 1.46
C TRP A 393 -9.31 -4.45 0.66
N HIS A 394 -9.87 -4.62 -0.53
CA HIS A 394 -10.13 -3.53 -1.47
C HIS A 394 -11.59 -3.07 -1.38
N GLY A 395 -11.80 -1.76 -1.39
CA GLY A 395 -13.11 -1.14 -1.22
C GLY A 395 -13.54 -0.90 0.23
N TYR A 396 -14.78 -0.46 0.37
CA TYR A 396 -15.37 0.01 1.61
C TYR A 396 -16.74 -0.64 1.77
N PRO A 397 -16.91 -1.56 2.73
CA PRO A 397 -18.23 -2.08 3.06
C PRO A 397 -19.16 -0.92 3.43
N ASP A 398 -20.36 -0.88 2.87
CA ASP A 398 -21.34 0.18 3.16
C ASP A 398 -21.68 0.26 4.66
N ASP A 399 -21.61 -0.88 5.34
CA ASP A 399 -21.76 -1.02 6.79
C ASP A 399 -20.53 -1.75 7.37
N ILE A 400 -19.45 -1.01 7.66
CA ILE A 400 -18.39 -1.56 8.51
C ILE A 400 -18.98 -1.68 9.92
N PRO A 401 -19.06 -2.89 10.51
CA PRO A 401 -19.62 -3.06 11.83
C PRO A 401 -18.81 -2.28 12.86
N GLU A 402 -19.45 -1.79 13.90
CA GLU A 402 -18.73 -1.20 15.02
C GLU A 402 -17.89 -2.27 15.71
N PHE A 403 -16.61 -1.95 15.94
CA PHE A 403 -15.70 -2.77 16.70
C PHE A 403 -15.35 -2.02 17.99
N ASP A 404 -15.81 -2.55 19.13
CA ASP A 404 -15.59 -1.91 20.43
C ASP A 404 -14.09 -1.64 20.67
N GLY A 405 -13.77 -0.38 20.97
CA GLY A 405 -12.39 0.05 21.22
C GLY A 405 -11.52 0.21 19.97
N TYR A 406 -12.09 0.11 18.76
CA TYR A 406 -11.40 0.42 17.51
C TYR A 406 -11.73 1.84 17.04
N PHE A 407 -10.72 2.54 16.55
CA PHE A 407 -10.84 3.92 16.10
C PHE A 407 -10.45 4.07 14.63
N VAL A 408 -11.19 4.90 13.91
CA VAL A 408 -11.00 5.07 12.46
C VAL A 408 -10.01 6.20 12.19
N HIS A 409 -9.13 6.01 11.22
CA HIS A 409 -8.23 7.06 10.71
C HIS A 409 -7.96 6.91 9.22
N GLY A 410 -7.25 7.90 8.65
CA GLY A 410 -6.72 7.87 7.30
C GLY A 410 -7.63 8.42 6.19
N GLN A 411 -8.90 8.74 6.49
CA GLN A 411 -9.87 9.22 5.49
C GLN A 411 -9.42 10.50 4.77
N ASN A 412 -8.59 11.32 5.44
CA ASN A 412 -8.09 12.59 4.92
C ASN A 412 -6.66 12.50 4.37
N ASN A 413 -6.07 11.31 4.32
CA ASN A 413 -4.73 11.13 3.76
C ASN A 413 -4.76 11.32 2.23
N PRO A 414 -3.66 11.79 1.62
CA PRO A 414 -3.51 11.73 0.17
C PRO A 414 -3.70 10.28 -0.34
N PRO A 415 -4.51 10.02 -1.39
CA PRO A 415 -4.79 8.69 -1.94
C PRO A 415 -3.63 8.09 -2.73
N VAL A 416 -2.51 7.87 -2.06
CA VAL A 416 -1.35 7.14 -2.60
C VAL A 416 -1.71 5.66 -2.81
N SER A 417 -0.96 4.97 -3.67
CA SER A 417 -1.09 3.52 -3.77
C SER A 417 -0.60 2.84 -2.48
N CYS A 418 -1.22 1.73 -2.11
CA CYS A 418 -0.68 0.81 -1.11
C CYS A 418 0.74 0.37 -1.51
N SER A 419 1.51 -0.18 -0.57
CA SER A 419 2.92 -0.57 -0.77
C SER A 419 3.90 0.59 -1.03
N THR A 420 3.48 1.86 -0.91
CA THR A 420 4.38 3.02 -1.02
C THR A 420 5.00 3.40 0.35
N PRO A 421 6.18 4.04 0.37
CA PRO A 421 6.73 4.59 1.61
C PRO A 421 5.79 5.58 2.31
N GLN A 422 5.03 6.37 1.54
CA GLN A 422 3.99 7.26 2.04
C GLN A 422 2.90 6.49 2.78
N SER A 423 2.37 5.42 2.17
CA SER A 423 1.35 4.55 2.78
C SER A 423 1.82 4.00 4.12
N ALA A 424 3.09 3.57 4.21
CA ALA A 424 3.67 3.10 5.46
C ALA A 424 3.75 4.19 6.54
N VAL A 425 4.17 5.40 6.17
CA VAL A 425 4.18 6.54 7.10
C VAL A 425 2.77 6.86 7.58
N TYR A 426 1.78 6.90 6.70
CA TYR A 426 0.38 7.14 7.07
C TYR A 426 -0.16 6.05 7.99
N SER A 427 0.16 4.79 7.71
CA SER A 427 -0.23 3.63 8.51
C SER A 427 0.35 3.64 9.92
N PHE A 428 1.59 4.12 10.06
CA PHE A 428 2.27 4.28 11.34
C PHE A 428 1.73 5.49 12.11
N LEU A 429 1.65 6.66 11.45
CA LEU A 429 1.20 7.90 12.08
C LEU A 429 -0.27 7.85 12.50
N GLY A 430 -1.11 7.21 11.69
CA GLY A 430 -2.54 7.05 11.98
C GLY A 430 -2.84 6.25 13.26
N LYS A 431 -1.89 5.42 13.74
CA LYS A 431 -2.01 4.79 15.07
C LYS A 431 -2.08 5.81 16.18
N PHE A 432 -1.34 6.91 16.07
CA PHE A 432 -1.37 7.98 17.07
C PHE A 432 -2.67 8.77 16.98
N ASP A 433 -3.20 9.01 15.78
CA ASP A 433 -4.52 9.63 15.61
C ASP A 433 -5.62 8.77 16.27
N ALA A 434 -5.59 7.45 16.05
CA ALA A 434 -6.52 6.50 16.65
C ALA A 434 -6.37 6.43 18.18
N LEU A 435 -5.14 6.43 18.69
CA LEU A 435 -4.85 6.46 20.12
C LEU A 435 -5.32 7.77 20.78
N GLU A 436 -5.11 8.92 20.15
CA GLU A 436 -5.58 10.21 20.66
C GLU A 436 -7.10 10.27 20.74
N GLN A 437 -7.80 9.74 19.74
CA GLN A 437 -9.27 9.59 19.78
C GLN A 437 -9.70 8.72 20.97
N ALA A 438 -9.07 7.57 21.18
CA ALA A 438 -9.36 6.68 22.31
C ALA A 438 -9.15 7.38 23.67
N LEU A 439 -8.03 8.08 23.83
CA LEU A 439 -7.71 8.83 25.04
C LEU A 439 -8.66 10.00 25.28
N ALA A 440 -9.13 10.67 24.23
CA ALA A 440 -10.10 11.76 24.32
C ALA A 440 -11.49 11.25 24.72
N ALA A 441 -11.93 10.14 24.12
CA ALA A 441 -13.20 9.49 24.45
C ALA A 441 -13.16 8.71 25.77
N ASN A 442 -11.96 8.47 26.32
CA ASN A 442 -11.72 7.62 27.49
C ASN A 442 -12.27 6.19 27.31
N ILE A 443 -12.15 5.66 26.09
CA ILE A 443 -12.55 4.29 25.73
C ILE A 443 -11.28 3.46 25.55
N PRO A 444 -11.17 2.25 26.14
CA PRO A 444 -9.99 1.42 25.98
C PRO A 444 -9.67 1.12 24.52
N TYR A 445 -8.47 1.52 24.08
CA TYR A 445 -7.94 1.20 22.76
C TYR A 445 -7.78 -0.33 22.61
N GLN A 446 -8.28 -0.89 21.51
CA GLN A 446 -8.14 -2.30 21.13
C GLN A 446 -7.51 -2.46 19.73
N GLY A 447 -7.49 -1.39 18.94
CA GLY A 447 -7.04 -1.41 17.57
C GLY A 447 -7.55 -0.21 16.78
N ASP A 448 -7.42 -0.30 15.47
CA ASP A 448 -7.79 0.76 14.55
C ASP A 448 -8.28 0.22 13.21
N ILE A 449 -9.08 1.07 12.55
CA ILE A 449 -9.58 0.89 11.20
C ILE A 449 -8.91 1.95 10.33
N HIS A 450 -7.96 1.52 9.51
CA HIS A 450 -7.24 2.42 8.61
C HIS A 450 -7.93 2.42 7.24
N ILE A 451 -8.52 3.57 6.89
CA ILE A 451 -9.09 3.82 5.58
C ILE A 451 -7.98 4.35 4.68
N GLU A 452 -7.68 3.62 3.61
CA GLU A 452 -6.79 4.08 2.54
C GLU A 452 -7.63 4.68 1.42
N PRO A 453 -7.67 6.02 1.25
CA PRO A 453 -8.58 6.65 0.29
C PRO A 453 -8.34 6.17 -1.13
N ASN A 454 -9.43 5.91 -1.86
CA ASN A 454 -9.42 5.38 -3.24
C ASN A 454 -8.75 4.01 -3.41
N HIS A 455 -8.70 3.20 -2.36
CA HIS A 455 -8.04 1.90 -2.38
C HIS A 455 -8.75 0.84 -1.54
N GLY A 456 -8.70 0.92 -0.22
CA GLY A 456 -9.17 -0.16 0.63
C GLY A 456 -9.22 0.16 2.11
N THR A 457 -9.50 -0.88 2.89
CA THR A 457 -9.67 -0.80 4.34
C THR A 457 -8.72 -1.78 5.00
N ASN A 458 -8.16 -1.38 6.14
CA ASN A 458 -7.42 -2.28 7.02
C ASN A 458 -8.08 -2.31 8.40
N ILE A 459 -8.12 -3.49 9.03
CA ILE A 459 -8.44 -3.65 10.45
C ILE A 459 -7.23 -4.25 11.15
N ILE A 460 -6.76 -3.57 12.19
CA ILE A 460 -5.56 -3.93 12.94
C ILE A 460 -5.85 -3.89 14.43
N GLY A 461 -5.48 -4.94 15.18
CA GLY A 461 -5.53 -4.89 16.64
C GLY A 461 -5.71 -6.25 17.31
N SER A 462 -6.36 -6.23 18.46
CA SER A 462 -6.54 -7.40 19.34
C SER A 462 -7.51 -8.47 18.82
N LEU A 463 -8.36 -8.17 17.84
CA LEU A 463 -9.22 -9.18 17.21
C LEU A 463 -8.38 -10.19 16.42
N SER A 464 -8.80 -11.45 16.40
CA SER A 464 -8.20 -12.46 15.52
C SER A 464 -8.55 -12.20 14.05
N LEU A 465 -7.74 -12.75 13.15
CA LEU A 465 -8.02 -12.73 11.70
C LEU A 465 -9.41 -13.30 11.39
N SER A 466 -9.74 -14.46 11.97
CA SER A 466 -11.04 -15.12 11.76
C SER A 466 -12.22 -14.33 12.34
N THR A 467 -12.05 -13.69 13.50
CA THR A 467 -13.10 -12.84 14.09
C THR A 467 -13.39 -11.62 13.22
N THR A 468 -12.33 -11.00 12.69
CA THR A 468 -12.43 -9.87 11.77
C THR A 468 -13.18 -10.29 10.50
N ALA A 469 -12.74 -11.38 9.86
CA ALA A 469 -13.39 -11.93 8.67
C ALA A 469 -14.88 -12.24 8.92
N ALA A 470 -15.19 -12.95 10.02
CA ALA A 470 -16.57 -13.31 10.35
C ALA A 470 -17.47 -12.08 10.56
N ARG A 471 -16.96 -10.99 11.16
CA ARG A 471 -17.75 -9.76 11.37
C ARG A 471 -17.99 -9.00 10.08
N ILE A 472 -16.99 -8.90 9.21
CA ILE A 472 -17.13 -8.24 7.91
C ILE A 472 -18.07 -9.02 6.99
N ASN A 473 -18.05 -10.35 7.07
CA ASN A 473 -18.82 -11.23 6.17
C ASN A 473 -20.25 -11.53 6.66
N ARG A 474 -20.71 -10.94 7.77
CA ARG A 474 -22.04 -11.23 8.37
C ARG A 474 -23.26 -10.93 7.48
N LYS A 475 -23.09 -10.29 6.32
CA LYS A 475 -24.19 -10.05 5.35
C LYS A 475 -24.44 -11.18 4.34
N SER A 476 -23.63 -12.22 4.26
CA SER A 476 -23.86 -13.32 3.29
C SER A 476 -24.62 -14.54 3.86
N VAL A 477 -24.96 -14.55 5.16
CA VAL A 477 -25.60 -15.73 5.81
C VAL A 477 -27.09 -15.52 6.14
N GLU A 478 -27.61 -14.30 6.12
CA GLU A 478 -29.04 -14.02 6.38
C GLU A 478 -29.91 -13.95 5.11
N LEU A 479 -29.35 -14.26 3.95
CA LEU A 479 -30.07 -14.32 2.67
C LEU A 479 -29.83 -15.66 1.96
N HIS A 480 -30.12 -16.79 2.63
CA HIS A 480 -30.43 -18.06 1.98
C HIS A 480 -31.53 -18.81 2.72
#